data_AF-A0A4V1AGB9-F1
#
_entry.id   AF-A0A4V1AGB9-F1
#
_cell.length_a   1.000
_cell.length_b   1.000
_cell.length_c   1.000
_cell.angle_alpha   90.00
_cell.angle_beta   90.00
_cell.angle_gamma   90.00
#
_symmetry.space_group_name_H-M   'P 1'
#
loop_
_entity.id
_entity.type
_entity.pdbx_description
1 polymer ?
#
loop_
_entity_poly.entity_id
_entity_poly.type
_entity_poly.pdbx_seq_one_letter_code
_entity_poly.pdbx_strand_id
1 'polypeptide(L)' 'MKAIKQIIDVENHTFSVVLPKDFTAKRVEVIILPSNPEDDIPQWQQEKSERRYKYYLQNLEIAILNEDFMKKLDVLN' A
#
# COMPACT_ATOMS: atom_id res chain seq x y z
N MET A 1 -20.65 4.40 -12.52
CA MET A 1 -20.53 4.70 -11.08
C MET A 1 -19.07 4.67 -10.70
N LYS A 2 -18.53 5.69 -10.04
CA LYS A 2 -17.18 5.66 -9.46
C LYS A 2 -17.32 5.19 -8.01
N ALA A 3 -16.80 4.02 -7.68
CA ALA A 3 -16.73 3.54 -6.31
C ALA A 3 -15.50 4.13 -5.62
N ILE A 4 -15.64 4.55 -4.37
CA ILE A 4 -14.52 4.99 -3.52
C ILE A 4 -14.18 3.81 -2.62
N LYS A 5 -12.96 3.26 -2.76
CA LYS A 5 -12.40 2.29 -1.81
C LYS A 5 -11.38 3.03 -0.94
N GLN A 6 -11.64 3.06 0.36
CA GLN A 6 -10.75 3.65 1.35
C GLN A 6 -10.46 2.60 2.43
N ILE A 7 -9.19 2.43 2.77
CA ILE A 7 -8.77 1.64 3.95
C ILE A 7 -8.71 2.64 5.10
N ILE A 8 -9.39 2.33 6.20
CA ILE A 8 -9.55 3.23 7.35
C ILE A 8 -9.18 2.47 8.60
N ASP A 9 -8.26 3.01 9.37
CA ASP A 9 -7.90 2.47 10.69
C ASP A 9 -9.06 2.68 11.67
N VAL A 10 -9.31 1.66 12.49
CA VAL A 10 -10.38 1.70 13.50
C VAL A 10 -9.76 2.07 14.84
N GLU A 11 -10.17 3.22 15.39
CA GLU A 11 -9.76 3.67 16.72
C GLU A 11 -10.96 3.64 17.67
N ASN A 12 -10.81 3.01 18.84
CA ASN A 12 -11.88 2.91 19.84
C ASN A 12 -13.20 2.39 19.26
N HIS A 13 -13.15 1.37 18.40
CA HIS A 13 -14.33 0.79 17.71
C HIS A 13 -15.10 1.81 16.86
N THR A 14 -14.46 2.91 16.47
CA THR A 14 -15.06 4.00 15.70
C THR A 14 -14.20 4.30 14.48
N PHE A 15 -14.83 4.70 13.39
CA PHE A 15 -14.16 5.23 12.21
C PHE A 15 -14.99 6.37 11.60
N SER A 16 -14.35 7.25 10.84
CA SER A 16 -15.01 8.38 10.18
C SER A 16 -14.69 8.39 8.69
N VAL A 17 -15.70 8.59 7.86
CA VAL A 17 -15.57 8.71 6.40
C VAL A 17 -15.91 10.15 6.00
N VAL A 18 -14.95 10.84 5.38
CA VAL A 18 -15.19 12.18 4.81
C VAL A 18 -15.33 12.05 3.30
N LEU A 19 -16.50 12.38 2.78
CA LEU A 19 -16.76 12.32 1.35
C LEU A 19 -16.12 13.52 0.63
N PRO A 20 -15.59 13.34 -0.60
CA PRO A 20 -15.09 14.43 -1.43
C PRO A 20 -16.15 15.52 -1.68
N LYS A 21 -15.71 16.77 -1.83
CA LYS A 21 -16.61 17.92 -2.06
C LYS A 21 -17.46 17.80 -3.34
N ASP A 22 -16.98 17.04 -4.32
CA ASP A 22 -17.63 16.77 -5.60
C ASP A 22 -18.48 15.48 -5.60
N PHE A 23 -18.63 14.81 -4.45
CA PHE A 23 -19.49 13.65 -4.32
C PHE A 23 -20.97 14.06 -4.25
N THR A 24 -21.72 13.86 -5.34
CA THR A 24 -23.11 14.36 -5.50
C THR A 24 -24.20 13.31 -5.29
N ALA A 25 -23.85 12.09 -4.89
CA ALA A 25 -24.83 11.01 -4.74
C ALA A 25 -25.71 11.20 -3.50
N LYS A 26 -27.01 10.92 -3.62
CA LYS A 26 -28.00 11.06 -2.53
C LYS A 26 -28.00 9.88 -1.55
N ARG A 27 -27.42 8.74 -1.91
CA ARG A 27 -27.37 7.53 -1.09
C ARG A 27 -26.02 6.87 -1.24
N VAL A 28 -25.50 6.37 -0.12
CA VAL A 28 -24.26 5.60 -0.03
C VAL A 28 -24.58 4.29 0.67
N GLU A 29 -23.99 3.21 0.16
CA GLU A 29 -23.99 1.90 0.81
C GLU A 29 -22.60 1.68 1.41
N VAL A 30 -22.55 1.27 2.68
CA VAL A 30 -21.29 1.03 3.41
C VAL A 30 -21.24 -0.45 3.77
N ILE A 31 -20.17 -1.13 3.35
CA ILE A 31 -19.90 -2.52 3.70
C ILE A 31 -18.66 -2.54 4.59
N ILE A 32 -18.82 -3.03 5.82
CA ILE A 32 -17.73 -3.15 6.79
C ILE A 32 -17.33 -4.61 6.86
N LEU A 33 -16.07 -4.89 6.54
CA LEU A 33 -15.46 -6.21 6.65
C LEU A 33 -14.22 -6.07 7.54
N PRO A 34 -13.97 -7.00 8.47
CA PRO A 34 -12.68 -7.06 9.14
C PRO A 34 -11.61 -7.28 8.07
N SER A 35 -10.64 -6.38 7.94
CA SER A 35 -9.44 -6.64 7.14
C SER A 35 -8.38 -7.24 8.05
N ASN A 36 -7.69 -8.24 7.53
CA ASN A 36 -6.43 -8.68 8.11
C ASN A 36 -5.32 -7.88 7.40
N PRO A 37 -4.33 -7.30 8.10
CA PRO A 37 -3.26 -6.52 7.46
C PRO A 37 -2.50 -7.30 6.37
N GLU A 38 -2.46 -8.64 6.50
CA GLU A 38 -1.88 -9.55 5.51
C GLU A 38 -2.64 -9.57 4.17
N ASP A 39 -3.93 -9.21 4.18
CA ASP A 39 -4.80 -9.16 2.99
C ASP A 39 -4.73 -7.83 2.24
N ASP A 40 -4.14 -6.78 2.84
CA ASP A 40 -4.02 -5.45 2.23
C ASP A 40 -3.01 -5.42 1.09
N ILE A 41 -2.07 -6.37 1.08
CA ILE A 41 -1.07 -6.52 0.02
C ILE A 41 -1.53 -7.63 -0.94
N PRO A 42 -1.90 -7.32 -2.20
CA PRO A 42 -2.27 -8.34 -3.17
C PRO A 42 -1.19 -9.42 -3.32
N GLN A 43 -1.58 -10.69 -3.46
CA GLN A 43 -0.64 -11.81 -3.59
C GLN A 43 0.45 -11.59 -4.66
N TRP A 44 0.09 -11.02 -5.81
CA TRP A 44 1.06 -10.71 -6.86
C TRP A 44 2.16 -9.73 -6.42
N GLN A 45 1.85 -8.79 -5.50
CA GLN A 45 2.83 -7.88 -4.91
C GLN A 45 3.74 -8.61 -3.93
N GLN A 46 3.18 -9.50 -3.12
CA GLN A 46 3.94 -10.35 -2.19
C GLN A 46 4.93 -11.24 -2.97
N GLU A 47 4.44 -11.96 -3.98
CA GLU A 47 5.26 -12.82 -4.85
C GLU A 47 6.36 -12.04 -5.59
N LYS A 48 6.05 -10.83 -6.07
CA LYS A 48 7.04 -9.99 -6.76
C LYS A 48 8.14 -9.52 -5.81
N SER A 49 7.76 -9.19 -4.57
CA SER A 49 8.69 -8.78 -3.53
C SER A 49 9.60 -9.94 -3.10
N GLU A 50 9.03 -11.12 -2.89
CA GLU A 50 9.80 -12.34 -2.60
C GLU A 50 10.75 -12.72 -3.74
N ARG A 51 10.28 -12.64 -5.00
CA ARG A 51 11.14 -12.90 -6.17
C ARG A 51 12.34 -11.96 -6.22
N ARG A 52 12.12 -10.66 -5.99
CA ARG A 52 13.20 -9.67 -5.94
C ARG A 52 14.16 -9.92 -4.79
N TYR A 53 13.64 -10.22 -3.61
CA TYR A 53 14.45 -10.55 -2.44
C TYR A 53 15.38 -11.74 -2.70
N LYS A 54 14.83 -12.86 -3.22
CA LYS A 54 15.61 -14.04 -3.59
C LYS A 54 16.66 -13.74 -4.66
N TYR A 55 16.30 -12.91 -5.65
CA TYR A 55 17.22 -12.49 -6.70
C TYR A 55 18.40 -11.68 -6.14
N TYR A 56 18.16 -10.77 -5.19
CA TYR A 56 19.22 -9.98 -4.55
C TYR A 56 20.12 -10.81 -3.65
N LEU A 57 19.57 -11.79 -2.91
CA LEU A 57 20.38 -12.73 -2.13
C LEU A 57 21.34 -13.55 -3.00
N GLN A 58 20.92 -13.90 -4.21
CA GLN A 58 21.72 -14.68 -5.16
C GLN A 58 22.69 -13.80 -5.97
N ASN A 59 22.44 -12.49 -6.08
CA ASN A 59 23.20 -11.54 -6.88
C ASN A 59 23.56 -10.31 -6.03
N LEU A 60 24.44 -10.51 -5.03
CA LEU A 60 24.84 -9.49 -4.05
C LEU A 60 25.35 -8.19 -4.68
N GLU A 61 25.96 -8.24 -5.87
CA GLU A 61 26.42 -7.06 -6.61
C GLU A 61 25.29 -6.07 -6.95
N ILE A 62 24.06 -6.57 -7.14
CA ILE A 62 22.89 -5.76 -7.47
C ILE A 62 22.31 -5.09 -6.21
N ALA A 63 22.43 -5.74 -5.04
CA ALA A 63 22.05 -5.14 -3.77
C ALA A 63 22.95 -3.95 -3.41
N ILE A 64 24.26 -4.08 -3.69
CA ILE A 64 25.26 -3.02 -3.50
C ILE A 64 24.96 -1.82 -4.43
N LEU A 65 24.57 -2.05 -5.69
CA LEU A 65 24.14 -1.02 -6.63
C LEU A 65 22.91 -0.22 -6.14
N ASN A 66 21.98 -0.87 -5.44
CA ASN A 66 20.82 -0.21 -4.84
C ASN A 66 21.20 0.64 -3.62
N GLU A 67 22.11 0.18 -2.76
CA GLU A 67 22.63 1.00 -1.65
C GLU A 67 23.34 2.26 -2.16
N ASP A 68 24.17 2.13 -3.19
CA ASP A 68 24.85 3.27 -3.81
C ASP A 68 23.89 4.23 -4.50
N PHE A 69 22.79 3.74 -5.07
CA PHE A 69 21.73 4.57 -5.62
C PHE A 69 20.98 5.35 -4.53
N MET A 70 20.63 4.70 -3.42
CA MET A 70 19.94 5.35 -2.30
C MET A 70 20.84 6.41 -1.62
N LYS A 71 22.13 6.11 -1.43
CA LYS A 71 23.12 7.09 -0.94
C LYS A 71 23.22 8.32 -1.85
N LYS A 72 23.15 8.13 -3.18
CA LYS A 72 23.16 9.26 -4.13
C LYS A 72 21.89 10.10 -4.07
N LEU A 73 20.73 9.51 -3.76
CA LEU A 73 19.49 10.25 -3.58
C LEU A 73 19.48 11.06 -2.29
N ASP A 74 20.02 10.53 -1.19
CA ASP A 74 20.12 11.26 0.08
C ASP A 74 21.03 12.49 0.00
N VAL A 75 22.04 12.48 -0.88
CA VAL A 75 22.95 13.62 -1.12
C VAL A 75 22.30 14.71 -2.00
N LEU A 76 21.17 14.41 -2.67
CA LEU A 76 20.46 15.36 -3.54
C LEU A 76 19.29 16.07 -2.85
N ASN A 77 18.98 15.72 -1.60
CA ASN A 77 18.03 16.41 -0.72
C ASN A 77 18.76 17.33 0.26
#